data_AF-V4SDD6-F1
#
_entry.id   AF-V4SDD6-F1
#
_cell.length_a   1.000
_cell.length_b   1.000
_cell.length_c   1.000
_cell.angle_alpha   90.00
_cell.angle_beta   90.00
_cell.angle_gamma   90.00
#
_symmetry.space_group_name_H-M   'P 1'
#
loop_
_entity.id
_entity.type
_entity.pdbx_description
1 polymer ?
#
loop_
_entity_poly.entity_id
_entity_poly.type
_entity_poly.pdbx_seq_one_letter_code
_entity_poly.pdbx_strand_id
1 'polypeptide(L)'
;MRVPLPFIGMFAYGLVAVLGLLLARKSFPVGINESYGRLILLGSSTSMAAASAYFLYILSTIFSGATCSYCLTSALLSFSLFFISLKEFSVEEIQKVLGVQLCIASLVVAALSTSYSSIQPLSSSVAEANLPFFETEITTSSSPFALSLAKHLHAIGAKMYGAFWCSHCLEQKQMFGSEAVKQLNYVECFPDGYRKGTKIAKACSDAKIEGFPTWVINGQVLSGEQDLSDLAKASGFPEMSQPS
;
A
#
# COMPACT_ATOMS: atom_id res chain seq x y z
N MET A 1 6.46 10.48 0.27
CA MET A 1 6.38 9.92 1.64
C MET A 1 5.42 8.74 1.63
N ARG A 2 5.90 7.51 1.85
CA ARG A 2 5.05 6.32 1.97
C ARG A 2 4.57 6.18 3.41
N VAL A 3 3.59 6.98 3.83
CA VAL A 3 2.97 6.84 5.14
C VAL A 3 1.84 5.81 5.03
N PRO A 4 1.79 4.78 5.89
CA PRO A 4 0.70 3.81 5.88
C PRO A 4 -0.65 4.48 6.12
N LEU A 5 -1.65 4.13 5.31
CA LEU A 5 -3.02 4.65 5.45
C LEU A 5 -3.61 4.47 6.86
N PRO A 6 -3.38 3.35 7.59
CA PRO A 6 -3.85 3.21 8.98
C PRO A 6 -3.28 4.25 9.94
N PHE A 7 -2.06 4.74 9.68
CA PHE A 7 -1.44 5.77 10.49
C PHE A 7 -2.21 7.10 10.35
N ILE A 8 -2.57 7.47 9.12
CA ILE A 8 -3.40 8.66 8.85
C ILE A 8 -4.76 8.53 9.55
N GLY A 9 -5.38 7.34 9.48
CA GLY A 9 -6.63 7.04 10.19
C GLY A 9 -6.50 7.21 11.71
N MET A 10 -5.42 6.71 12.32
CA MET A 10 -5.17 6.84 13.75
C MET A 10 -5.11 8.31 14.20
N PHE A 11 -4.43 9.17 13.44
CA PHE A 11 -4.39 10.61 13.72
C PHE A 11 -5.77 11.26 13.60
N ALA A 12 -6.54 10.92 12.55
CA ALA A 12 -7.87 11.47 12.35
C ALA A 12 -8.83 11.09 13.49
N TYR A 13 -8.89 9.81 13.86
CA TYR A 13 -9.72 9.34 14.97
C TYR A 13 -9.27 9.93 16.32
N GLY A 14 -7.96 10.05 16.55
CA GLY A 14 -7.41 10.68 17.75
C GLY A 14 -7.81 12.15 17.87
N LEU A 15 -7.76 12.90 16.77
CA LEU A 15 -8.18 14.31 16.73
C LEU A 15 -9.68 14.46 17.04
N VAL A 16 -10.53 13.62 16.45
CA VAL A 16 -11.97 13.61 16.73
C VAL A 16 -12.27 13.25 18.19
N ALA A 17 -11.59 12.26 18.76
CA ALA A 17 -11.74 11.88 20.16
C ALA A 17 -11.36 13.03 21.11
N VAL A 18 -10.24 13.71 20.84
CA VAL A 18 -9.80 14.88 21.63
C VAL A 18 -10.81 16.01 21.50
N LEU A 19 -11.26 16.36 20.29
CA LEU A 19 -12.25 17.42 20.09
C LEU A 19 -13.58 17.12 20.80
N GLY A 20 -14.06 15.88 20.72
CA GLY A 20 -15.26 15.44 21.44
C GLY A 20 -15.12 15.58 22.96
N LEU A 21 -13.96 15.21 23.52
CA LEU A 21 -13.67 15.40 24.95
C LEU A 21 -13.61 16.87 25.35
N LEU A 22 -12.99 17.73 24.53
CA LEU A 22 -12.91 19.18 24.79
C LEU A 22 -14.29 19.84 24.76
N LEU A 23 -15.16 19.44 23.82
CA LEU A 23 -16.56 19.87 23.74
C LEU A 23 -17.35 19.42 24.97
N ALA A 24 -17.21 18.14 25.37
CA ALA A 24 -17.90 17.60 26.55
C ALA A 24 -17.47 18.29 27.85
N ARG A 25 -16.17 18.62 27.99
CA ARG A 25 -15.63 19.29 29.17
C ARG A 25 -15.81 20.81 29.15
N LYS A 26 -16.28 21.39 28.03
CA LYS A 26 -16.30 22.84 27.75
C LYS A 26 -14.94 23.51 27.98
N SER A 27 -13.86 22.75 27.86
CA SER A 27 -12.50 23.21 28.09
C SER A 27 -11.87 23.51 26.73
N PHE A 28 -12.14 24.68 26.17
CA PHE A 28 -11.60 25.05 24.87
C PHE A 28 -10.20 25.67 25.00
N PRO A 29 -9.24 25.30 24.14
CA PRO A 29 -8.01 26.06 24.01
C PRO A 29 -8.32 27.49 23.54
N VAL A 30 -7.47 28.44 23.93
CA VAL A 30 -7.64 29.87 23.63
C VAL A 30 -7.82 30.07 22.11
N GLY A 31 -9.01 30.50 21.69
CA GLY A 31 -9.33 30.80 20.29
C GLY A 31 -10.36 29.89 19.61
N ILE A 32 -10.80 28.78 20.23
CA ILE A 32 -11.86 27.91 19.66
C ILE A 32 -13.14 28.11 20.46
N ASN A 33 -14.18 28.65 19.81
CA ASN A 33 -15.52 28.74 20.41
C ASN A 33 -16.29 27.43 20.21
N GLU A 34 -17.28 27.15 21.07
CA GLU A 34 -18.08 25.92 21.04
C GLU A 34 -18.72 25.65 19.65
N SER A 35 -19.28 26.68 19.02
CA SER A 35 -19.86 26.58 17.67
C SER A 35 -18.83 26.15 16.61
N TYR A 36 -17.61 26.71 16.67
CA TYR A 36 -16.54 26.37 15.74
C TYR A 36 -16.00 24.95 15.99
N GLY A 37 -15.91 24.54 17.26
CA GLY A 37 -15.56 23.17 17.64
C GLY A 37 -16.53 22.13 17.09
N ARG A 38 -17.85 22.39 17.18
CA ARG A 38 -18.88 21.52 16.60
C ARG A 38 -18.78 21.44 15.08
N LEU A 39 -18.48 22.56 14.40
CA LEU A 39 -18.30 22.57 12.94
C LEU A 39 -17.06 21.77 12.50
N ILE A 40 -15.94 21.90 13.21
CA ILE A 40 -14.73 21.10 12.96
C ILE A 40 -15.02 19.61 13.19
N LEU A 41 -15.71 19.28 14.28
CA LEU A 41 -16.09 17.91 14.60
C LEU A 41 -16.97 17.30 13.50
N LEU A 42 -17.97 18.05 13.03
CA LEU A 42 -18.84 17.64 11.94
C LEU A 42 -18.03 17.44 10.65
N GLY A 43 -17.25 18.43 10.22
CA GLY A 43 -16.44 18.34 9.00
C GLY A 43 -15.42 17.21 9.01
N SER A 44 -14.74 16.97 10.14
CA SER A 44 -13.81 15.85 10.28
C SER A 44 -14.52 14.50 10.25
N SER A 45 -15.67 14.35 10.92
CA SER A 45 -16.47 13.13 10.87
C SER A 45 -17.02 12.83 9.48
N THR A 46 -17.46 13.84 8.72
CA THR A 46 -17.89 13.72 7.32
C THR A 46 -16.74 13.25 6.43
N SER A 47 -15.54 13.83 6.61
CA SER A 47 -14.35 13.43 5.86
C SER A 47 -14.02 11.95 6.09
N MET A 48 -14.02 11.50 7.35
CA MET A 48 -13.77 10.09 7.69
C MET A 48 -14.85 9.14 7.14
N ALA A 49 -16.13 9.54 7.20
CA ALA A 49 -17.23 8.77 6.64
C ALA A 49 -17.15 8.67 5.11
N ALA A 50 -16.84 9.77 4.42
CA ALA A 50 -16.65 9.79 2.97
C ALA A 50 -15.48 8.91 2.53
N ALA A 51 -14.34 8.99 3.24
CA ALA A 51 -13.20 8.13 2.98
C ALA A 51 -13.54 6.65 3.20
N SER A 52 -14.20 6.32 4.31
CA SER A 52 -14.62 4.95 4.61
C SER A 52 -15.62 4.40 3.58
N ALA A 53 -16.57 5.22 3.13
CA ALA A 53 -17.51 4.85 2.07
C ALA A 53 -16.78 4.57 0.76
N TYR A 54 -15.78 5.38 0.40
CA TYR A 54 -14.97 5.17 -0.79
C TYR A 54 -14.15 3.87 -0.70
N PHE A 55 -13.55 3.56 0.46
CA PHE A 55 -12.84 2.29 0.65
C PHE A 55 -13.77 1.08 0.59
N LEU A 56 -14.98 1.16 1.14
CA LEU A 56 -15.98 0.11 0.99
C LEU A 56 -16.46 -0.04 -0.46
N TYR A 57 -16.63 1.07 -1.19
CA TYR A 57 -16.93 1.04 -2.62
C TYR A 57 -15.84 0.28 -3.38
N ILE A 58 -14.57 0.62 -3.15
CA ILE A 58 -13.44 -0.11 -3.75
C ILE A 58 -13.48 -1.60 -3.38
N LEU A 59 -13.65 -1.92 -2.09
CA LEU A 59 -13.67 -3.31 -1.61
C LEU A 59 -14.78 -4.12 -2.29
N SER A 60 -15.98 -3.55 -2.42
CA SER A 60 -17.14 -4.24 -3.01
C SER A 60 -17.04 -4.40 -4.54
N THR A 61 -16.53 -3.38 -5.24
CA THR A 61 -16.54 -3.33 -6.71
C THR A 61 -15.29 -3.89 -7.37
N ILE A 62 -14.12 -3.73 -6.73
CA ILE A 62 -12.83 -4.12 -7.30
C ILE A 62 -12.34 -5.44 -6.73
N PHE A 63 -12.60 -5.71 -5.44
CA PHE A 63 -12.12 -6.91 -4.73
C PHE A 63 -13.27 -7.85 -4.36
N SER A 64 -14.09 -8.17 -5.37
CA SER A 64 -15.34 -8.92 -5.22
C SER A 64 -15.11 -10.34 -4.65
N GLY A 65 -15.11 -10.47 -3.32
CA GLY A 65 -14.91 -11.75 -2.63
C GLY A 65 -14.02 -11.67 -1.38
N ALA A 66 -13.36 -10.53 -1.14
CA ALA A 66 -12.54 -10.31 0.05
C ALA A 66 -13.32 -9.54 1.14
N THR A 67 -13.34 -10.09 2.36
CA THR A 67 -13.90 -9.40 3.54
C THR A 67 -12.77 -8.76 4.36
N CYS A 68 -12.73 -7.43 4.42
CA CYS A 68 -11.82 -6.69 5.29
C CYS A 68 -12.52 -6.32 6.61
N SER A 69 -12.25 -7.08 7.68
CA SER A 69 -12.85 -6.84 9.01
C SER A 69 -12.51 -5.45 9.55
N TYR A 70 -11.25 -5.01 9.41
CA TYR A 70 -10.81 -3.69 9.84
C TYR A 70 -11.50 -2.54 9.09
N CYS A 71 -11.70 -2.70 7.78
CA CYS A 71 -12.38 -1.70 6.96
C CYS A 71 -13.85 -1.55 7.36
N LEU A 72 -14.51 -2.67 7.64
CA LEU A 72 -15.90 -2.66 8.11
C LEU A 72 -16.03 -2.00 9.48
N THR A 73 -15.15 -2.34 10.43
CA THR A 73 -15.13 -1.70 11.76
C THR A 73 -14.85 -0.21 11.65
N SER A 74 -13.89 0.19 10.81
CA SER A 74 -13.61 1.61 10.56
C SER A 74 -14.82 2.34 9.98
N ALA A 75 -15.52 1.74 9.01
CA ALA A 75 -16.72 2.33 8.44
C ALA A 75 -17.81 2.49 9.51
N LEU A 76 -18.08 1.46 10.31
CA LEU A 76 -19.06 1.53 11.40
C LEU A 76 -18.75 2.66 12.39
N LEU A 77 -17.48 2.78 12.81
CA LEU A 77 -17.05 3.86 13.70
C LEU A 77 -17.19 5.24 13.06
N SER A 78 -16.73 5.41 11.82
CA SER A 78 -16.82 6.68 11.10
C SER A 78 -18.27 7.14 10.91
N PHE A 79 -19.16 6.26 10.46
CA PHE A 79 -20.57 6.59 10.28
C PHE A 79 -21.23 6.88 11.63
N SER A 80 -20.92 6.12 12.68
CA SER A 80 -21.46 6.37 14.02
C SER A 80 -21.07 7.76 14.53
N LEU A 81 -19.80 8.15 14.39
CA LEU A 81 -19.33 9.48 14.77
C LEU A 81 -20.02 10.58 13.95
N PHE A 82 -20.19 10.39 12.65
CA PHE A 82 -20.91 11.33 11.80
C PHE A 82 -22.37 11.53 12.24
N PHE A 83 -23.10 10.44 12.53
CA PHE A 83 -24.48 10.54 13.01
C PHE A 83 -24.58 11.16 14.41
N ILE A 84 -23.61 10.91 15.29
CA ILE A 84 -23.55 11.57 16.61
C ILE A 84 -23.32 13.07 16.41
N SER A 85 -22.35 13.47 15.59
CA SER A 85 -22.08 14.88 15.28
C SER A 85 -23.29 15.59 14.68
N LEU A 86 -24.07 14.92 13.81
CA LEU A 86 -25.28 15.49 13.23
C LEU A 86 -26.37 15.79 14.27
N LYS A 87 -26.46 15.00 15.36
CA LYS A 87 -27.44 15.22 16.43
C LYS A 87 -27.17 16.50 17.23
N GLU A 88 -25.96 17.05 17.18
CA GLU A 88 -25.61 18.29 17.90
C GLU A 88 -26.13 19.56 17.22
N PHE A 89 -26.68 19.45 16.01
CA PHE A 89 -27.18 20.56 15.20
C PHE A 89 -28.69 20.52 15.04
N SER A 90 -29.32 21.69 15.03
CA SER A 90 -30.73 21.84 14.66
C SER A 90 -30.95 21.65 13.17
N VAL A 91 -32.18 21.33 12.76
CA VAL A 91 -32.54 21.12 11.34
C VAL A 91 -32.20 22.34 10.48
N GLU A 92 -32.41 23.55 11.02
CA GLU A 92 -32.12 24.82 10.35
C GLU A 92 -30.60 25.03 10.15
N GLU A 93 -29.79 24.61 11.11
CA GLU A 93 -28.33 24.66 11.00
C GLU A 93 -27.81 23.61 10.02
N ILE A 94 -28.39 22.40 10.03
CA ILE A 94 -28.07 21.33 9.07
C ILE A 94 -28.25 21.82 7.63
N GLN A 95 -29.35 22.51 7.33
CA GLN A 95 -29.60 23.09 6.00
C GLN A 95 -28.50 24.07 5.58
N LYS A 96 -27.98 24.87 6.52
CA LYS A 96 -26.91 25.85 6.23
C LYS A 96 -25.56 25.19 6.01
N VAL A 97 -25.26 24.09 6.71
CA VAL A 97 -23.96 23.41 6.62
C VAL A 97 -23.91 22.31 5.56
N LEU A 98 -25.07 21.85 5.07
CA LEU A 98 -25.17 20.75 4.10
C LEU A 98 -24.30 20.96 2.86
N GLY A 99 -24.33 22.16 2.27
CA GLY A 99 -23.52 22.49 1.11
C GLY A 99 -22.02 22.34 1.38
N VAL A 100 -21.56 22.82 2.54
CA VAL A 100 -20.16 22.70 2.96
C VAL A 100 -19.78 21.23 3.19
N GLN A 101 -20.66 20.44 3.81
CA GLN A 101 -20.41 19.01 4.04
C GLN A 101 -20.32 18.21 2.73
N LEU A 102 -21.19 18.50 1.76
CA LEU A 102 -21.12 17.88 0.43
C LEU A 102 -19.83 18.24 -0.30
N CYS A 103 -19.40 19.51 -0.23
CA CYS A 103 -18.12 19.93 -0.78
C CYS A 103 -16.95 19.16 -0.14
N ILE A 104 -16.91 19.04 1.19
CA ILE A 104 -15.88 18.27 1.90
C ILE A 104 -15.87 16.81 1.43
N ALA A 105 -17.04 16.16 1.40
CA ALA A 105 -17.15 14.76 0.96
C ALA A 105 -16.66 14.59 -0.49
N SER A 106 -17.06 15.48 -1.40
CA SER A 106 -16.61 15.44 -2.80
C SER A 106 -15.10 15.63 -2.95
N LEU A 107 -14.50 16.54 -2.18
CA LEU A 107 -13.06 16.80 -2.20
C LEU A 107 -12.27 15.59 -1.71
N VAL A 108 -12.74 14.94 -0.65
CA VAL A 108 -12.13 13.72 -0.12
C VAL A 108 -12.20 12.59 -1.14
N VAL A 109 -13.36 12.37 -1.75
CA VAL A 109 -13.53 11.34 -2.78
C VAL A 109 -12.65 11.62 -4.00
N ALA A 110 -12.58 12.88 -4.47
CA ALA A 110 -11.72 13.27 -5.57
C ALA A 110 -10.24 13.05 -5.25
N ALA A 111 -9.79 13.48 -4.06
CA ALA A 111 -8.41 13.29 -3.62
C ALA A 111 -8.03 11.80 -3.52
N LEU A 112 -8.91 10.98 -2.96
CA LEU A 112 -8.70 9.53 -2.88
C LEU A 112 -8.71 8.87 -4.25
N SER A 113 -9.59 9.31 -5.16
CA SER A 113 -9.66 8.79 -6.53
C SER A 113 -8.40 9.11 -7.33
N THR A 114 -7.91 10.35 -7.26
CA THR A 114 -6.64 10.75 -7.87
C THR A 114 -5.49 9.92 -7.29
N SER A 115 -5.42 9.82 -5.95
CA SER A 115 -4.39 9.02 -5.28
C SER A 115 -4.43 7.55 -5.69
N TYR A 116 -5.61 6.95 -5.76
CA TYR A 116 -5.80 5.58 -6.22
C TYR A 116 -5.34 5.41 -7.67
N SER A 117 -5.72 6.33 -8.56
CA SER A 117 -5.34 6.30 -9.98
C SER A 117 -3.83 6.46 -10.18
N SER A 118 -3.14 7.22 -9.32
CA SER A 118 -1.68 7.39 -9.37
C SER A 118 -0.89 6.20 -8.80
N ILE A 119 -1.53 5.33 -8.01
CA ILE A 119 -0.91 4.13 -7.41
C ILE A 119 -1.15 2.88 -8.28
N GLN A 120 -2.04 2.94 -9.28
CA GLN A 120 -2.07 1.90 -10.32
C GLN A 120 -0.86 2.09 -11.24
N PRO A 121 0.23 1.37 -10.94
CA PRO A 121 0.34 0.04 -11.50
C PRO A 121 0.48 -1.04 -10.42
N LEU A 122 -0.29 -2.11 -10.59
CA LEU A 122 0.13 -3.49 -10.32
C LEU A 122 -0.17 -4.17 -8.96
N SER A 123 -0.49 -3.49 -7.86
CA SER A 123 -0.53 -4.22 -6.56
C SER A 123 -1.88 -4.88 -6.17
N SER A 124 -3.02 -4.45 -6.70
CA SER A 124 -4.33 -4.81 -6.11
C SER A 124 -5.22 -5.75 -6.94
N SER A 125 -4.97 -5.94 -8.24
CA SER A 125 -5.85 -6.74 -9.12
C SER A 125 -5.44 -8.21 -9.26
N VAL A 126 -4.34 -8.63 -8.63
CA VAL A 126 -3.74 -9.95 -8.89
C VAL A 126 -4.57 -11.10 -8.33
N ALA A 127 -5.45 -10.88 -7.35
CA ALA A 127 -6.25 -11.97 -6.78
C ALA A 127 -7.38 -12.48 -7.70
N GLU A 128 -7.75 -11.73 -8.75
CA GLU A 128 -8.97 -12.04 -9.55
C GLU A 128 -8.83 -11.90 -11.07
N ALA A 129 -7.67 -11.51 -11.61
CA ALA A 129 -7.52 -11.28 -13.05
C ALA A 129 -6.87 -12.46 -13.81
N ASN A 130 -7.42 -12.78 -14.99
CA ASN A 130 -6.66 -13.48 -16.04
C ASN A 130 -5.60 -12.48 -16.56
N LEU A 131 -4.38 -12.55 -16.04
CA LEU A 131 -3.27 -11.72 -16.44
C LEU A 131 -2.44 -12.47 -17.47
N PRO A 132 -2.42 -12.04 -18.75
CA PRO A 132 -1.41 -12.53 -19.67
C PRO A 132 -0.02 -12.15 -19.16
N PHE A 133 0.97 -12.99 -19.46
CA PHE A 133 2.36 -12.64 -19.17
C PHE A 133 2.73 -11.34 -19.90
N PHE A 134 3.41 -10.44 -19.20
CA PHE A 134 4.00 -9.25 -19.78
C PHE A 134 5.37 -9.02 -19.15
N GLU A 135 6.29 -8.46 -19.92
CA GLU A 135 7.61 -8.12 -19.43
C GLU A 135 7.60 -6.73 -18.78
N THR A 136 8.13 -6.64 -17.56
CA THR A 136 8.24 -5.37 -16.84
C THR A 136 9.46 -4.59 -17.33
N GLU A 137 9.26 -3.37 -17.80
CA GLU A 137 10.37 -2.48 -18.15
C GLU A 137 11.10 -1.97 -16.89
N ILE A 138 12.42 -2.10 -16.88
CA ILE A 138 13.29 -1.55 -15.83
C ILE A 138 13.83 -0.21 -16.29
N THR A 139 13.43 0.84 -15.58
CA THR A 139 13.66 2.24 -15.97
C THR A 139 14.89 2.84 -15.31
N THR A 140 15.42 2.22 -14.26
CA THR A 140 16.63 2.67 -13.57
C THR A 140 17.90 2.19 -14.27
N SER A 141 18.95 3.03 -14.24
CA SER A 141 20.30 2.68 -14.67
C SER A 141 21.02 1.88 -13.59
N SER A 142 21.85 0.92 -13.98
CA SER A 142 22.61 0.12 -13.02
C SER A 142 23.81 0.87 -12.47
N SER A 143 24.04 0.77 -11.16
CA SER A 143 25.28 1.25 -10.55
C SER A 143 26.43 0.26 -10.79
N PRO A 144 27.70 0.70 -10.69
CA PRO A 144 28.86 -0.21 -10.74
C PRO A 144 28.80 -1.31 -9.67
N PHE A 145 28.26 -0.99 -8.50
CA PHE A 145 28.03 -1.95 -7.42
C PHE A 145 26.98 -2.99 -7.81
N ALA A 146 25.81 -2.56 -8.29
CA ALA A 146 24.74 -3.46 -8.71
C ALA A 146 25.20 -4.41 -9.83
N LEU A 147 25.96 -3.90 -10.81
CA LEU A 147 26.55 -4.71 -11.87
C LEU A 147 27.50 -5.78 -11.33
N SER A 148 28.39 -5.41 -10.40
CA SER A 148 29.38 -6.32 -9.83
C SER A 148 28.72 -7.38 -8.95
N LEU A 149 27.74 -6.96 -8.13
CA LEU A 149 26.96 -7.85 -7.28
C LEU A 149 26.12 -8.82 -8.12
N ALA A 150 25.45 -8.35 -9.17
CA ALA A 150 24.65 -9.22 -10.03
C ALA A 150 25.50 -10.29 -10.72
N LYS A 151 26.71 -9.94 -11.19
CA LYS A 151 27.68 -10.91 -11.73
C LYS A 151 28.13 -11.94 -10.70
N HIS A 152 28.37 -11.51 -9.46
CA HIS A 152 28.73 -12.42 -8.37
C HIS A 152 27.58 -13.38 -8.03
N LEU A 153 26.38 -12.85 -7.83
CA LEU A 153 25.16 -13.64 -7.58
C LEU A 153 24.93 -14.66 -8.71
N HIS A 154 25.14 -14.25 -9.96
CA HIS A 154 25.10 -15.16 -11.10
C HIS A 154 26.12 -16.28 -10.98
N ALA A 155 27.39 -15.94 -10.71
CA ALA A 155 28.50 -16.88 -10.65
C ALA A 155 28.35 -17.93 -9.54
N ILE A 156 27.78 -17.56 -8.38
CA ILE A 156 27.53 -18.49 -7.28
C ILE A 156 26.21 -19.26 -7.44
N GLY A 157 25.47 -19.03 -8.53
CA GLY A 157 24.19 -19.69 -8.79
C GLY A 157 23.05 -19.25 -7.87
N ALA A 158 23.15 -18.05 -7.27
CA ALA A 158 22.06 -17.46 -6.50
C ALA A 158 20.86 -17.21 -7.41
N LYS A 159 19.66 -17.54 -6.94
CA LYS A 159 18.41 -17.43 -7.70
C LYS A 159 17.44 -16.48 -7.03
N MET A 160 16.77 -15.67 -7.85
CA MET A 160 15.63 -14.86 -7.44
C MET A 160 14.37 -15.44 -8.06
N TYR A 161 13.46 -15.93 -7.23
CA TYR A 161 12.15 -16.42 -7.64
C TYR A 161 11.14 -15.29 -7.52
N GLY A 162 10.36 -15.07 -8.56
CA GLY A 162 9.37 -14.00 -8.57
C GLY A 162 8.23 -14.25 -9.53
N ALA A 163 7.36 -13.24 -9.63
CA ALA A 163 6.27 -13.21 -10.57
C ALA A 163 6.29 -11.90 -11.38
N PHE A 164 5.91 -11.96 -12.65
CA PHE A 164 5.88 -10.77 -13.53
C PHE A 164 4.97 -9.65 -13.00
N TRP A 165 3.92 -10.01 -12.27
CA TRP A 165 2.96 -9.08 -11.67
C TRP A 165 3.33 -8.62 -10.25
N CYS A 166 4.44 -9.09 -9.68
CA CYS A 166 4.79 -8.83 -8.29
C CYS A 166 5.50 -7.46 -8.14
N SER A 167 4.88 -6.53 -7.41
CA SER A 167 5.41 -5.18 -7.21
C SER A 167 6.78 -5.18 -6.52
N HIS A 168 6.97 -5.97 -5.47
CA HIS A 168 8.26 -6.10 -4.78
C HIS A 168 9.34 -6.78 -5.64
N CYS A 169 8.92 -7.60 -6.60
CA CYS A 169 9.84 -8.21 -7.56
C CYS A 169 10.32 -7.15 -8.57
N LEU A 170 9.43 -6.24 -8.99
CA LEU A 170 9.78 -5.10 -9.81
C LEU A 170 10.69 -4.11 -9.06
N GLU A 171 10.35 -3.78 -7.81
CA GLU A 171 11.16 -2.89 -6.96
C GLU A 171 12.58 -3.46 -6.76
N GLN A 172 12.72 -4.75 -6.43
CA GLN A 172 14.02 -5.44 -6.37
C GLN A 172 14.80 -5.34 -7.69
N LYS A 173 14.14 -5.57 -8.84
CA LYS A 173 14.77 -5.45 -10.17
C LYS A 173 15.21 -4.01 -10.46
N GLN A 174 14.42 -3.02 -10.04
CA GLN A 174 14.74 -1.59 -10.17
C GLN A 174 15.93 -1.17 -9.30
N MET A 175 16.16 -1.81 -8.14
CA MET A 175 17.38 -1.58 -7.35
C MET A 175 18.65 -2.00 -8.10
N PHE A 176 18.59 -3.10 -8.86
CA PHE A 176 19.71 -3.54 -9.69
C PHE A 176 19.91 -2.66 -10.92
N GLY A 177 18.82 -2.24 -11.56
CA GLY A 177 18.85 -1.46 -12.80
C GLY A 177 18.90 -2.33 -14.05
N SER A 178 18.67 -1.68 -15.20
CA SER A 178 18.36 -2.33 -16.48
C SER A 178 19.47 -3.23 -17.04
N GLU A 179 20.74 -2.94 -16.74
CA GLU A 179 21.90 -3.74 -17.16
C GLU A 179 22.22 -4.88 -16.18
N ALA A 180 22.20 -4.62 -14.87
CA ALA A 180 22.55 -5.61 -13.86
C ALA A 180 21.47 -6.69 -13.72
N VAL A 181 20.19 -6.34 -13.85
CA VAL A 181 19.08 -7.31 -13.76
C VAL A 181 19.20 -8.42 -14.80
N LYS A 182 19.78 -8.13 -15.98
CA LYS A 182 20.00 -9.09 -17.06
C LYS A 182 21.01 -10.17 -16.71
N GLN A 183 21.83 -9.95 -15.67
CA GLN A 183 22.81 -10.92 -15.19
C GLN A 183 22.22 -11.86 -14.13
N LEU A 184 21.09 -11.51 -13.50
CA LEU A 184 20.54 -12.31 -12.42
C LEU A 184 19.96 -13.64 -12.91
N ASN A 185 20.08 -14.70 -12.11
CA ASN A 185 19.34 -15.94 -12.33
C ASN A 185 17.89 -15.76 -11.81
N TYR A 186 17.10 -14.98 -12.53
CA TYR A 186 15.68 -14.80 -12.24
C TYR A 186 14.86 -16.01 -12.72
N VAL A 187 13.99 -16.52 -11.86
CA VAL A 187 13.05 -17.60 -12.17
C VAL A 187 11.63 -17.05 -12.12
N GLU A 188 10.98 -16.98 -13.28
CA GLU A 188 9.58 -16.59 -13.40
C GLU A 188 8.67 -17.76 -13.00
N CYS A 189 7.84 -17.54 -11.98
CA CYS A 189 6.93 -18.56 -11.46
C CYS A 189 5.60 -18.63 -12.21
N PHE A 190 5.26 -17.65 -13.04
CA PHE A 190 4.05 -17.63 -13.87
C PHE A 190 4.36 -17.28 -15.34
N PRO A 191 5.15 -18.09 -16.07
CA PRO A 191 5.56 -17.78 -17.43
C PRO A 191 4.39 -17.75 -18.43
N ASP A 192 3.32 -18.51 -18.15
CA ASP A 192 2.12 -18.59 -19.00
C ASP A 192 1.02 -17.59 -18.59
N GLY A 193 1.36 -16.63 -17.73
CA GLY A 193 0.39 -15.72 -17.12
C GLY A 193 -0.25 -16.27 -15.85
N TYR A 194 -1.08 -15.45 -15.21
CA TYR A 194 -1.77 -15.78 -13.97
C TYR A 194 -3.27 -15.82 -14.18
N ARG A 195 -3.93 -16.82 -13.58
CA ARG A 195 -5.37 -16.85 -13.36
C ARG A 195 -5.65 -17.65 -12.10
N LYS A 196 -6.86 -17.52 -11.55
CA LYS A 196 -7.29 -18.28 -10.38
C LYS A 196 -7.10 -19.79 -10.64
N GLY A 197 -6.34 -20.45 -9.77
CA GLY A 197 -6.02 -21.89 -9.88
C GLY A 197 -4.81 -22.22 -10.77
N THR A 198 -4.10 -21.23 -11.33
CA THR A 198 -2.82 -21.47 -12.01
C THR A 198 -1.82 -22.10 -11.05
N LYS A 199 -1.21 -23.20 -11.47
CA LYS A 199 -0.07 -23.80 -10.77
C LYS A 199 1.19 -23.03 -11.15
N ILE A 200 2.03 -22.73 -10.17
CA ILE A 200 3.33 -22.12 -10.40
C ILE A 200 4.23 -23.04 -11.24
N ALA A 201 5.20 -22.47 -11.94
CA ALA A 201 6.18 -23.22 -12.69
C ALA A 201 6.89 -24.26 -11.81
N LYS A 202 7.21 -25.43 -12.37
CA LYS A 202 7.82 -26.56 -11.65
C LYS A 202 9.10 -26.15 -10.90
N ALA A 203 9.93 -25.28 -11.50
CA ALA A 203 11.14 -24.77 -10.87
C ALA A 203 10.87 -24.03 -9.54
N CYS A 204 9.72 -23.38 -9.41
CA CYS A 204 9.30 -22.69 -8.19
C CYS A 204 8.63 -23.63 -7.19
N SER A 205 7.84 -24.61 -7.65
CA SER A 205 7.23 -25.62 -6.76
C SER A 205 8.30 -26.51 -6.13
N ASP A 206 9.28 -26.95 -6.92
CA ASP A 206 10.37 -27.82 -6.46
C ASP A 206 11.27 -27.10 -5.45
N ALA A 207 11.41 -25.77 -5.60
CA ALA A 207 12.12 -24.90 -4.67
C ALA A 207 11.30 -24.51 -3.43
N LYS A 208 10.03 -24.97 -3.32
CA LYS A 208 9.11 -24.70 -2.19
C LYS A 208 8.96 -23.20 -1.86
N ILE A 209 8.81 -22.38 -2.90
CA ILE A 209 8.64 -20.93 -2.73
C ILE A 209 7.28 -20.61 -2.10
N GLU A 210 7.28 -19.94 -0.96
CA GLU A 210 6.07 -19.55 -0.23
C GLU A 210 5.56 -18.14 -0.58
N GLY A 211 6.44 -17.28 -1.12
CA GLY A 211 6.11 -15.90 -1.47
C GLY A 211 7.14 -15.27 -2.42
N PHE A 212 6.84 -14.05 -2.89
CA PHE A 212 7.67 -13.35 -3.86
C PHE A 212 8.06 -11.93 -3.38
N PRO A 213 9.27 -11.45 -3.77
CA PRO A 213 10.35 -12.27 -4.29
C PRO A 213 10.90 -13.20 -3.20
N THR A 214 11.58 -14.28 -3.62
CA THR A 214 12.36 -15.12 -2.72
C THR A 214 13.73 -15.33 -3.32
N TRP A 215 14.77 -15.08 -2.52
CA TRP A 215 16.15 -15.35 -2.90
C TRP A 215 16.61 -16.68 -2.31
N VAL A 216 17.30 -17.47 -3.13
CA VAL A 216 18.02 -18.66 -2.69
C VAL A 216 19.50 -18.44 -2.97
N ILE A 217 20.29 -18.29 -1.92
CA ILE A 217 21.72 -17.93 -1.97
C ILE A 217 22.47 -18.90 -1.06
N ASN A 218 23.39 -19.69 -1.61
CA ASN A 218 24.18 -20.67 -0.83
C ASN A 218 23.34 -21.62 0.05
N GLY A 219 22.12 -21.96 -0.40
CA GLY A 219 21.17 -22.79 0.35
C GLY A 219 20.34 -22.05 1.40
N GLN A 220 20.64 -20.77 1.68
CA GLN A 220 19.81 -19.90 2.49
C GLN A 220 18.64 -19.35 1.67
N VAL A 221 17.45 -19.33 2.29
CA VAL A 221 16.23 -18.75 1.73
C VAL A 221 15.98 -17.40 2.39
N LEU A 222 15.90 -16.33 1.59
CA LEU A 222 15.56 -14.98 2.04
C LEU A 222 14.24 -14.57 1.39
N SER A 223 13.22 -14.32 2.22
CA SER A 223 11.88 -13.95 1.75
C SER A 223 11.72 -12.45 1.66
N GLY A 224 11.03 -12.00 0.60
CA GLY A 224 10.75 -10.59 0.35
C GLY A 224 11.89 -9.86 -0.34
N GLU A 225 11.63 -8.60 -0.65
CA GLU A 225 12.64 -7.67 -1.18
C GLU A 225 13.80 -7.51 -0.20
N GLN A 226 15.02 -7.46 -0.72
CA GLN A 226 16.26 -7.34 0.03
C GLN A 226 17.04 -6.12 -0.47
N ASP A 227 17.68 -5.39 0.46
CA ASP A 227 18.65 -4.37 0.10
C ASP A 227 19.88 -5.02 -0.57
N LEU A 228 20.49 -4.29 -1.53
CA LEU A 228 21.67 -4.79 -2.24
C LEU A 228 22.84 -5.11 -1.29
N SER A 229 22.96 -4.38 -0.19
CA SER A 229 23.97 -4.59 0.85
C SER A 229 23.76 -5.92 1.59
N ASP A 230 22.51 -6.32 1.83
CA ASP A 230 22.18 -7.56 2.51
C ASP A 230 22.33 -8.77 1.57
N LEU A 231 21.99 -8.61 0.29
CA LEU A 231 22.33 -9.59 -0.75
C LEU A 231 23.85 -9.78 -0.88
N ALA A 232 24.62 -8.70 -0.80
CA ALA A 232 26.08 -8.76 -0.80
C ALA A 232 26.61 -9.56 0.42
N LYS A 233 26.12 -9.28 1.63
CA LYS A 233 26.49 -10.04 2.83
C LYS A 233 26.12 -11.53 2.72
N ALA A 234 24.88 -11.84 2.34
CA ALA A 234 24.38 -13.21 2.24
C ALA A 234 25.13 -14.02 1.16
N SER A 235 25.59 -13.37 0.09
CA SER A 235 26.35 -14.00 -0.99
C SER A 235 27.86 -14.08 -0.74
N GLY A 236 28.37 -13.50 0.36
CA GLY A 236 29.81 -13.39 0.61
C GLY A 236 30.52 -12.48 -0.39
N PHE A 237 29.83 -11.48 -0.92
CA PHE A 237 30.41 -10.50 -1.84
C PHE A 237 31.43 -9.60 -1.10
N PRO A 238 32.62 -9.34 -1.66
CA PRO A 238 33.68 -8.61 -0.95
C PRO A 238 33.28 -7.18 -0.52
N GLU A 239 33.61 -6.81 0.72
CA GLU A 239 33.29 -5.48 1.29
C GLU A 239 33.96 -4.32 0.54
N MET A 240 35.15 -4.53 -0.05
CA MET A 240 35.87 -3.50 -0.83
C MET A 240 35.10 -2.99 -2.07
N SER A 241 34.04 -3.68 -2.46
CA SER A 241 33.17 -3.30 -3.58
C SER A 241 31.84 -2.67 -3.16
N GLN A 242 31.55 -2.54 -1.86
CA GLN A 242 30.32 -1.91 -1.38
C GLN A 242 30.41 -0.37 -1.43
N PRO A 243 29.34 0.34 -1.84
CA PRO A 243 29.30 1.79 -1.76
C PRO A 243 29.30 2.22 -0.29
N SER A 244 30.17 3.18 0.03
CA SER A 244 30.27 3.84 1.34
C SER A 244 29.05 4.67 1.70
#